data_AF-A0A7Y3AI47-F1
#
_entry.id   AF-A0A7Y3AI47-F1
#
_cell.length_a   1.000
_cell.length_b   1.000
_cell.length_c   1.000
_cell.angle_alpha   90.00
_cell.angle_beta   90.00
_cell.angle_gamma   90.00
#
_symmetry.space_group_name_H-M   'P 1'
#
loop_
_entity.id
_entity.type
_entity.pdbx_description
1 polymer ?
#
loop_
_entity_poly.entity_id
_entity_poly.type
_entity_poly.pdbx_seq_one_letter_code
_entity_poly.pdbx_strand_id
1 'polypeptide(L)'
;MVKKKPKRAIKNDHQAPAPALFLGDLAAQHITDICHVITDLTIESVCRYFGGNKYSPDKSTIRRIHQCIDEASKLVTPQATYHLFKVLQTIPGRKIILEGGSQLSVPDCFEVTDAQLVSVVIGTLGADLEEHCRYLASKNEIYQSSLMDAIGTAMLDLLSEHVCTVISDRCTQYDLVRGPRFAPGIDGYPLEQQRVLFELADNVSVGVSLNSSAIMVPTKSISFFQTLTKSSDKRSFKNKCSHCKMVRCQFRQILEKTDH
;
A
#
# COMPACT_ATOMS: atom_id res chain seq x y z
N MET A 1 9.49 57.89 -43.81
CA MET A 1 10.11 56.56 -43.99
C MET A 1 10.65 56.08 -42.65
N VAL A 2 9.86 55.30 -41.91
CA VAL A 2 10.24 54.77 -40.58
C VAL A 2 10.92 53.42 -40.77
N LYS A 3 12.21 53.32 -40.44
CA LYS A 3 13.02 52.10 -40.56
C LYS A 3 12.56 51.06 -39.52
N LYS A 4 11.97 49.94 -39.98
CA LYS A 4 11.64 48.77 -39.15
C LYS A 4 12.93 48.10 -38.66
N LYS A 5 13.11 47.96 -37.34
CA LYS A 5 14.12 47.08 -36.73
C LYS A 5 13.74 45.60 -36.97
N PRO A 6 14.71 44.68 -37.16
CA PRO A 6 14.40 43.27 -37.35
C PRO A 6 13.98 42.64 -36.02
N LYS A 7 12.92 41.83 -36.05
CA LYS A 7 12.50 41.00 -34.90
C LYS A 7 13.56 39.91 -34.68
N ARG A 8 14.16 39.92 -33.49
CA ARG A 8 15.10 38.90 -33.03
C ARG A 8 14.33 37.58 -32.86
N ALA A 9 14.72 36.55 -33.60
CA ALA A 9 14.18 35.21 -33.45
C ALA A 9 14.51 34.69 -32.05
N ILE A 10 13.48 34.40 -31.25
CA ILE A 10 13.63 33.70 -29.98
C ILE A 10 13.86 32.23 -30.35
N LYS A 11 15.12 31.79 -30.27
CA LYS A 11 15.45 30.36 -30.22
C LYS A 11 15.00 29.85 -28.85
N ASN A 12 13.89 29.14 -28.80
CA ASN A 12 13.60 28.26 -27.67
C ASN A 12 14.36 26.94 -27.89
N ASP A 13 15.67 26.97 -27.70
CA ASP A 13 16.49 25.78 -27.47
C ASP A 13 16.48 25.48 -25.96
N HIS A 14 15.37 24.92 -25.49
CA HIS A 14 15.34 24.12 -24.26
C HIS A 14 14.52 22.88 -24.53
N GLN A 15 15.01 22.07 -25.47
CA GLN A 15 14.64 20.68 -25.53
C GLN A 15 15.31 20.01 -24.34
N ALA A 16 14.60 19.98 -23.21
CA ALA A 16 14.94 19.05 -22.13
C ALA A 16 15.08 17.66 -22.77
N PRO A 17 16.11 16.88 -22.42
CA PRO A 17 16.22 15.53 -22.93
C PRO A 17 14.91 14.83 -22.60
N ALA A 18 14.20 14.35 -23.62
CA ALA A 18 13.08 13.45 -23.41
C ALA A 18 13.64 12.29 -22.57
N PRO A 19 13.18 12.06 -21.32
CA PRO A 19 13.65 10.92 -20.58
C PRO A 19 13.26 9.70 -21.40
N ALA A 20 14.27 8.98 -21.87
CA ALA A 20 14.13 7.71 -22.56
C ALA A 20 13.10 6.91 -21.77
N LEU A 21 11.99 6.65 -22.46
CA LEU A 21 10.74 6.20 -21.89
C LEU A 21 10.96 5.03 -20.92
N PHE A 22 10.26 5.11 -19.79
CA PHE A 22 9.96 4.06 -18.81
C PHE A 22 9.43 2.73 -19.39
N LEU A 23 9.47 2.56 -20.71
CA LEU A 23 9.08 1.40 -21.48
C LEU A 23 10.22 0.37 -21.48
N GLY A 24 10.24 -0.46 -20.45
CA GLY A 24 11.05 -1.67 -20.38
C GLY A 24 10.36 -2.80 -19.63
N ASP A 25 9.66 -2.48 -18.53
CA ASP A 25 8.92 -3.46 -17.74
C ASP A 25 7.41 -3.13 -17.75
N LEU A 26 6.72 -3.57 -18.79
CA LEU A 26 5.25 -3.77 -18.77
C LEU A 26 4.84 -4.96 -17.90
N ALA A 27 5.82 -5.64 -17.30
CA ALA A 27 5.61 -6.80 -16.45
C ALA A 27 5.44 -6.37 -15.00
N ALA A 28 4.49 -7.00 -14.31
CA ALA A 28 4.43 -6.94 -12.87
C ALA A 28 5.74 -7.45 -12.26
N GLN A 29 6.12 -6.85 -11.15
CA GLN A 29 7.37 -7.16 -10.47
C GLN A 29 7.10 -7.80 -9.13
N HIS A 30 7.81 -8.88 -8.86
CA HIS A 30 7.82 -9.51 -7.54
C HIS A 30 8.65 -8.70 -6.57
N ILE A 31 8.17 -8.59 -5.34
CA ILE A 31 8.92 -8.03 -4.22
C ILE A 31 9.75 -9.16 -3.60
N THR A 32 11.04 -8.92 -3.39
CA THR A 32 11.96 -9.88 -2.76
C THR A 32 12.09 -9.59 -1.27
N ASP A 33 12.77 -10.48 -0.52
CA ASP A 33 13.16 -10.26 0.88
C ASP A 33 12.02 -10.03 1.87
N ILE A 34 10.80 -10.45 1.52
CA ILE A 34 9.59 -10.22 2.31
C ILE A 34 9.62 -10.97 3.65
N CYS A 35 10.08 -12.23 3.64
CA CYS A 35 9.99 -13.12 4.80
C CYS A 35 10.68 -12.57 6.04
N HIS A 36 11.82 -11.89 5.88
CA HIS A 36 12.53 -11.31 7.01
C HIS A 36 11.74 -10.15 7.64
N VAL A 37 11.17 -9.28 6.79
CA VAL A 37 10.53 -8.05 7.26
C VAL A 37 9.24 -8.31 8.00
N ILE A 38 8.46 -9.31 7.59
CA ILE A 38 7.19 -9.62 8.27
C ILE A 38 7.38 -10.28 9.65
N THR A 39 8.61 -10.72 9.97
CA THR A 39 8.94 -11.26 11.30
C THR A 39 9.43 -10.21 12.29
N ASP A 40 9.71 -8.98 11.85
CA ASP A 40 10.14 -7.86 12.71
C ASP A 40 8.94 -7.19 13.43
N LEU A 41 8.13 -8.02 14.10
CA LEU A 41 6.97 -7.58 14.85
C LEU A 41 7.36 -7.06 16.24
N THR A 42 6.82 -5.89 16.60
CA THR A 42 6.89 -5.41 17.98
C THR A 42 5.67 -5.85 18.77
N ILE A 43 5.83 -6.01 20.08
CA ILE A 43 4.71 -6.31 20.98
C ILE A 43 3.64 -5.21 20.90
N GLU A 44 4.04 -3.94 20.75
CA GLU A 44 3.06 -2.85 20.61
C GLU A 44 2.22 -3.00 19.33
N SER A 45 2.85 -3.42 18.22
CA SER A 45 2.15 -3.61 16.94
C SER A 45 1.08 -4.71 17.03
N VAL A 46 1.39 -5.81 17.71
CA VAL A 46 0.44 -6.92 17.95
C VAL A 46 -0.65 -6.48 18.94
N CYS A 47 -0.26 -5.86 20.06
CA CYS A 47 -1.19 -5.36 21.08
C CYS A 47 -2.19 -4.37 20.51
N ARG A 48 -1.75 -3.51 19.59
CA ARG A 48 -2.64 -2.60 18.88
C ARG A 48 -3.77 -3.39 18.21
N TYR A 49 -3.47 -4.41 17.42
CA TYR A 49 -4.51 -5.17 16.73
C TYR A 49 -5.29 -6.11 17.64
N PHE A 50 -4.70 -6.56 18.73
CA PHE A 50 -5.34 -7.47 19.68
C PHE A 50 -6.34 -6.77 20.62
N GLY A 51 -6.00 -5.56 21.11
CA GLY A 51 -6.81 -4.86 22.12
C GLY A 51 -6.92 -3.34 21.95
N GLY A 52 -6.33 -2.77 20.90
CA GLY A 52 -6.29 -1.32 20.65
C GLY A 52 -5.01 -0.65 21.14
N ASN A 53 -4.80 0.61 20.76
CA ASN A 53 -3.55 1.34 21.05
C ASN A 53 -3.24 1.54 22.54
N LYS A 54 -4.27 1.46 23.40
CA LYS A 54 -4.14 1.63 24.85
C LYS A 54 -4.05 0.29 25.58
N TYR A 55 -4.07 -0.82 24.84
CA TYR A 55 -3.95 -2.14 25.44
C TYR A 55 -2.55 -2.33 26.00
N SER A 56 -2.48 -2.67 27.28
CA SER A 56 -1.24 -2.98 27.98
C SER A 56 -1.28 -4.45 28.41
N PRO A 57 -0.48 -5.33 27.79
CA PRO A 57 -0.45 -6.75 28.14
C PRO A 57 0.28 -6.97 29.47
N ASP A 58 -0.18 -7.94 30.24
CA ASP A 58 0.58 -8.43 31.39
C ASP A 58 1.73 -9.35 30.94
N LYS A 59 2.60 -9.74 31.89
CA LYS A 59 3.75 -10.62 31.59
C LYS A 59 3.34 -11.96 30.98
N SER A 60 2.16 -12.48 31.34
CA SER A 60 1.68 -13.76 30.80
C SER A 60 1.25 -13.63 29.34
N THR A 61 0.54 -12.55 29.00
CA THR A 61 0.14 -12.21 27.64
C THR A 61 1.36 -11.96 26.75
N ILE A 62 2.36 -11.21 27.23
CA ILE A 62 3.60 -10.97 26.46
C ILE A 62 4.28 -12.29 26.07
N ARG A 63 4.40 -13.24 26.99
CA ARG A 63 4.97 -14.56 26.68
C ARG A 63 4.16 -15.31 25.62
N ARG A 64 2.82 -15.25 25.69
CA ARG A 64 1.95 -15.85 24.69
C ARG A 64 2.10 -15.18 23.33
N ILE A 65 2.20 -13.85 23.28
CA ILE A 65 2.44 -13.11 22.04
C ILE A 65 3.71 -13.62 21.36
N HIS A 66 4.83 -13.73 22.09
CA HIS A 66 6.07 -14.25 21.53
C HIS A 66 5.91 -15.66 20.95
N GLN A 67 5.29 -16.57 21.70
CA GLN A 67 5.03 -17.93 21.22
C GLN A 67 4.17 -17.95 19.94
N CYS A 68 3.14 -17.10 19.89
CA CYS A 68 2.26 -17.01 18.73
C CYS A 68 2.96 -16.37 17.52
N ILE A 69 3.89 -15.44 17.73
CA ILE A 69 4.72 -14.88 16.64
C ILE A 69 5.59 -16.00 16.04
N ASP A 70 6.24 -16.81 16.88
CA ASP A 70 7.06 -17.94 16.43
C ASP A 70 6.25 -19.02 15.71
N GLU A 71 4.98 -19.19 16.09
CA GLU A 71 4.05 -20.09 15.40
C GLU A 71 3.57 -19.51 14.07
N ALA A 72 3.09 -18.26 14.08
CA ALA A 72 2.59 -17.58 12.89
C ALA A 72 3.67 -17.44 11.81
N SER A 73 4.93 -17.17 12.19
CA SER A 73 6.05 -17.07 11.23
C SER A 73 6.30 -18.34 10.42
N LYS A 74 5.88 -19.51 10.92
CA LYS A 74 5.97 -20.80 10.22
C LYS A 74 4.76 -21.08 9.32
N LEU A 75 3.71 -20.29 9.45
CA LEU A 75 2.42 -20.43 8.76
C LEU A 75 2.21 -19.32 7.71
N VAL A 76 3.26 -18.60 7.35
CA VAL A 76 3.19 -17.54 6.35
C VAL A 76 4.17 -17.81 5.22
N THR A 77 3.67 -17.69 3.99
CA THR A 77 4.47 -17.74 2.77
C THR A 77 4.17 -16.46 2.00
N PRO A 78 4.78 -15.34 2.41
CA PRO A 78 4.36 -14.05 1.93
C PRO A 78 4.78 -13.83 0.47
N GLN A 79 3.88 -13.24 -0.30
CA GLN A 79 4.11 -12.89 -1.70
C GLN A 79 3.53 -11.51 -1.96
N ALA A 80 4.20 -10.71 -2.79
CA ALA A 80 3.66 -9.45 -3.25
C ALA A 80 4.19 -9.10 -4.63
N THR A 81 3.33 -8.49 -5.44
CA THR A 81 3.68 -7.90 -6.72
C THR A 81 3.22 -6.45 -6.79
N TYR A 82 3.90 -5.69 -7.65
CA TYR A 82 3.44 -4.38 -8.04
C TYR A 82 3.63 -4.17 -9.54
N HIS A 83 2.79 -3.31 -10.11
CA HIS A 83 2.90 -2.88 -11.50
C HIS A 83 2.83 -1.35 -11.56
N LEU A 84 3.77 -0.74 -12.30
CA LEU A 84 3.85 0.71 -12.46
C LEU A 84 3.16 1.14 -13.75
N PHE A 85 2.26 2.10 -13.63
CA PHE A 85 1.58 2.72 -14.76
C PHE A 85 1.89 4.20 -14.80
N LYS A 86 2.21 4.71 -15.99
CA LYS A 86 2.36 6.13 -16.22
C LYS A 86 1.01 6.83 -16.13
N VAL A 87 0.99 7.98 -15.45
CA VAL A 87 -0.19 8.84 -15.40
C VAL A 87 -0.18 9.78 -16.61
N LEU A 88 -1.22 9.71 -17.43
CA LEU A 88 -1.41 10.61 -18.56
C LEU A 88 -2.15 11.89 -18.15
N GLN A 89 -3.13 11.74 -17.25
CA GLN A 89 -3.93 12.86 -16.78
C GLN A 89 -4.46 12.57 -15.38
N THR A 90 -4.45 13.59 -14.53
CA THR A 90 -5.16 13.58 -13.26
C THR A 90 -6.31 14.59 -13.32
N ILE A 91 -7.51 14.14 -12.99
CA ILE A 91 -8.69 14.97 -12.81
C ILE A 91 -8.94 15.06 -11.29
N PRO A 92 -8.62 16.19 -10.64
CA PRO A 92 -8.69 16.32 -9.18
C PRO A 92 -10.04 15.89 -8.63
N GLY A 93 -10.00 15.05 -7.58
CA GLY A 93 -11.20 14.53 -6.91
C GLY A 93 -12.10 13.65 -7.76
N ARG A 94 -11.63 13.15 -8.92
CA ARG A 94 -12.44 12.31 -9.81
C ARG A 94 -11.70 11.07 -10.28
N LYS A 95 -10.67 11.25 -11.11
CA LYS A 95 -10.07 10.14 -11.87
C LYS A 95 -8.59 10.35 -12.18
N ILE A 96 -7.87 9.24 -12.29
CA ILE A 96 -6.54 9.16 -12.89
C ILE A 96 -6.67 8.37 -14.19
N ILE A 97 -6.11 8.89 -15.28
CA ILE A 97 -6.02 8.20 -16.57
C ILE A 97 -4.61 7.66 -16.72
N LEU A 98 -4.49 6.34 -16.88
CA LEU A 98 -3.23 5.65 -17.04
C LEU A 98 -2.88 5.49 -18.52
N GLU A 99 -1.58 5.36 -18.79
CA GLU A 99 -1.09 4.83 -20.06
C GLU A 99 -1.68 3.42 -20.27
N GLY A 100 -2.19 3.16 -21.49
CA GLY A 100 -3.03 1.99 -21.77
C GLY A 100 -4.54 2.23 -21.68
N GLY A 101 -4.98 3.42 -21.23
CA GLY A 101 -6.38 3.87 -21.32
C GLY A 101 -7.24 3.53 -20.09
N SER A 102 -6.72 2.77 -19.13
CA SER A 102 -7.40 2.46 -17.87
C SER A 102 -7.70 3.72 -17.06
N GLN A 103 -8.89 3.76 -16.46
CA GLN A 103 -9.33 4.89 -15.64
C GLN A 103 -9.53 4.43 -14.20
N LEU A 104 -8.76 5.02 -13.28
CA LEU A 104 -8.94 4.81 -11.86
C LEU A 104 -9.83 5.90 -11.30
N SER A 105 -10.89 5.52 -10.59
CA SER A 105 -11.61 6.47 -9.74
C SER A 105 -10.76 6.83 -8.52
N VAL A 106 -10.88 8.05 -8.03
CA VAL A 106 -10.15 8.54 -6.86
C VAL A 106 -11.15 8.80 -5.73
N PRO A 107 -10.89 8.36 -4.48
CA PRO A 107 -11.78 8.67 -3.37
C PRO A 107 -11.89 10.18 -3.12
N ASP A 108 -13.06 10.68 -2.72
CA ASP A 108 -13.29 12.12 -2.51
C ASP A 108 -12.37 12.75 -1.46
N CYS A 109 -11.89 11.96 -0.50
CA CYS A 109 -10.94 12.42 0.52
C CYS A 109 -9.51 12.55 0.03
N PHE A 110 -9.27 12.24 -1.24
CA PHE A 110 -7.96 11.98 -1.77
C PHE A 110 -7.64 12.96 -2.89
N GLU A 111 -6.74 13.88 -2.59
CA GLU A 111 -6.27 14.85 -3.56
C GLU A 111 -5.05 14.28 -4.27
N VAL A 112 -5.23 13.89 -5.54
CA VAL A 112 -4.12 13.55 -6.42
C VAL A 112 -3.82 14.78 -7.26
N THR A 113 -2.67 15.37 -7.02
CA THR A 113 -2.08 16.39 -7.89
C THR A 113 -0.72 15.88 -8.35
N ASP A 114 -0.41 16.08 -9.62
CA ASP A 114 0.94 15.89 -10.16
C ASP A 114 1.54 14.48 -10.02
N ALA A 115 0.67 13.45 -9.86
CA ALA A 115 1.09 12.06 -9.94
C ALA A 115 1.70 11.77 -11.31
N GLN A 116 2.92 11.24 -11.30
CA GLN A 116 3.66 10.86 -12.50
C GLN A 116 3.46 9.37 -12.79
N LEU A 117 3.45 8.55 -11.74
CA LEU A 117 3.15 7.13 -11.81
C LEU A 117 2.09 6.73 -10.77
N VAL A 118 1.41 5.63 -11.04
CA VAL A 118 0.64 4.86 -10.07
C VAL A 118 1.20 3.45 -10.03
N SER A 119 1.55 2.99 -8.84
CA SER A 119 1.79 1.58 -8.56
C SER A 119 0.48 0.90 -8.17
N VAL A 120 0.18 -0.23 -8.79
CA VAL A 120 -0.90 -1.14 -8.44
C VAL A 120 -0.29 -2.31 -7.69
N VAL A 121 -0.69 -2.52 -6.44
CA VAL A 121 -0.06 -3.49 -5.53
C VAL A 121 -1.06 -4.57 -5.14
N ILE A 122 -0.59 -5.82 -5.10
CA ILE A 122 -1.28 -6.94 -4.45
C ILE A 122 -0.27 -7.78 -3.68
N GLY A 123 -0.67 -8.30 -2.52
CA GLY A 123 0.17 -9.19 -1.71
C GLY A 123 -0.64 -10.02 -0.73
N THR A 124 -0.04 -11.10 -0.21
CA THR A 124 -0.66 -12.03 0.73
C THR A 124 0.37 -12.60 1.69
N LEU A 125 -0.09 -13.09 2.84
CA LEU A 125 0.71 -13.94 3.73
C LEU A 125 0.52 -15.44 3.42
N GLY A 126 -0.36 -15.79 2.48
CA GLY A 126 -0.82 -17.17 2.26
C GLY A 126 -2.08 -17.50 3.09
N ALA A 127 -2.58 -18.72 2.93
CA ALA A 127 -3.83 -19.17 3.57
C ALA A 127 -3.60 -19.83 4.94
N ASP A 128 -2.42 -20.40 5.19
CA ASP A 128 -2.20 -21.31 6.32
C ASP A 128 -2.45 -20.65 7.68
N LEU A 129 -2.05 -19.39 7.86
CA LEU A 129 -2.30 -18.66 9.10
C LEU A 129 -3.79 -18.46 9.38
N GLU A 130 -4.59 -18.07 8.38
CA GLU A 130 -6.03 -17.88 8.58
C GLU A 130 -6.78 -19.22 8.73
N GLU A 131 -6.31 -20.28 8.07
CA GLU A 131 -6.81 -21.64 8.27
C GLU A 131 -6.53 -22.15 9.68
N HIS A 132 -5.34 -21.87 10.20
CA HIS A 132 -4.97 -22.20 11.56
C HIS A 132 -5.81 -21.43 12.59
N CYS A 133 -6.07 -20.13 12.36
CA CYS A 133 -7.02 -19.37 13.18
C CYS A 133 -8.41 -20.03 13.21
N ARG A 134 -8.95 -20.42 12.04
CA ARG A 134 -10.24 -21.12 11.94
C ARG A 134 -10.21 -22.46 12.68
N TYR A 135 -9.11 -23.20 12.59
CA TYR A 135 -8.92 -24.45 13.31
C TYR A 135 -8.97 -24.24 14.84
N LEU A 136 -8.20 -23.29 15.38
CA LEU A 136 -8.21 -22.95 16.81
C LEU A 136 -9.62 -22.54 17.29
N ALA A 137 -10.31 -21.70 16.50
CA ALA A 137 -11.67 -21.30 16.82
C ALA A 137 -12.64 -22.49 16.88
N SER A 138 -12.50 -23.46 15.96
CA SER A 138 -13.30 -24.70 15.95
C SER A 138 -13.05 -25.59 17.18
N LYS A 139 -11.90 -25.43 17.84
CA LYS A 139 -11.53 -26.10 19.10
C LYS A 139 -11.92 -25.29 20.34
N ASN A 140 -12.67 -24.20 20.17
CA ASN A 140 -13.04 -23.26 21.24
C ASN A 140 -11.83 -22.54 21.87
N GLU A 141 -10.69 -22.49 21.18
CA GLU A 141 -9.49 -21.76 21.59
C GLU A 141 -9.54 -20.32 21.08
N ILE A 142 -10.65 -19.62 21.39
CA ILE A 142 -10.99 -18.30 20.82
C ILE A 142 -9.93 -17.24 21.12
N TYR A 143 -9.35 -17.26 22.32
CA TYR A 143 -8.28 -16.34 22.69
C TYR A 143 -7.05 -16.51 21.79
N GLN A 144 -6.59 -17.75 21.59
CA GLN A 144 -5.42 -18.06 20.77
C GLN A 144 -5.70 -17.72 19.31
N SER A 145 -6.88 -18.09 18.79
CA SER A 145 -7.32 -17.72 17.45
C SER A 145 -7.32 -16.21 17.23
N SER A 146 -7.82 -15.44 18.19
CA SER A 146 -7.89 -13.97 18.07
C SER A 146 -6.51 -13.33 18.12
N LEU A 147 -5.60 -13.89 18.93
CA LEU A 147 -4.23 -13.43 19.04
C LEU A 147 -3.44 -13.71 17.74
N MET A 148 -3.56 -14.91 17.20
CA MET A 148 -2.96 -15.28 15.90
C MET A 148 -3.49 -14.40 14.76
N ASP A 149 -4.79 -14.09 14.76
CA ASP A 149 -5.38 -13.20 13.76
C ASP A 149 -4.83 -11.76 13.85
N ALA A 150 -4.69 -11.23 15.07
CA ALA A 150 -4.07 -9.93 15.32
C ALA A 150 -2.61 -9.88 14.86
N ILE A 151 -1.84 -10.95 15.08
CA ILE A 151 -0.47 -11.09 14.59
C ILE A 151 -0.45 -11.06 13.06
N GLY A 152 -1.30 -11.83 12.39
CA GLY A 152 -1.40 -11.79 10.92
C GLY A 152 -1.75 -10.40 10.38
N THR A 153 -2.59 -9.64 11.09
CA THR A 153 -2.92 -8.26 10.72
C THR A 153 -1.72 -7.32 10.88
N ALA A 154 -0.92 -7.50 11.95
CA ALA A 154 0.33 -6.76 12.13
C ALA A 154 1.36 -7.09 11.04
N MET A 155 1.47 -8.36 10.64
CA MET A 155 2.34 -8.79 9.54
C MET A 155 1.94 -8.17 8.19
N LEU A 156 0.63 -8.04 7.90
CA LEU A 156 0.15 -7.36 6.69
C LEU A 156 0.53 -5.87 6.66
N ASP A 157 0.56 -5.21 7.82
CA ASP A 157 1.01 -3.83 7.91
C ASP A 157 2.51 -3.70 7.61
N LEU A 158 3.35 -4.60 8.12
CA LEU A 158 4.77 -4.67 7.80
C LEU A 158 4.98 -4.94 6.30
N LEU A 159 4.26 -5.92 5.74
CA LEU A 159 4.27 -6.21 4.31
C LEU A 159 3.90 -4.96 3.50
N SER A 160 2.80 -4.30 3.86
CA SER A 160 2.32 -3.11 3.17
C SER A 160 3.36 -1.98 3.17
N GLU A 161 4.04 -1.75 4.29
CA GLU A 161 5.03 -0.69 4.38
C GLU A 161 6.30 -1.06 3.62
N HIS A 162 6.76 -2.30 3.74
CA HIS A 162 7.92 -2.80 2.99
C HIS A 162 7.73 -2.64 1.47
N VAL A 163 6.58 -3.05 0.94
CA VAL A 163 6.27 -2.90 -0.49
C VAL A 163 6.29 -1.42 -0.90
N CYS A 164 5.74 -0.53 -0.07
CA CYS A 164 5.78 0.90 -0.36
C CYS A 164 7.21 1.45 -0.41
N THR A 165 8.08 1.00 0.51
CA THR A 165 9.50 1.39 0.57
C THR A 165 10.25 0.91 -0.67
N VAL A 166 10.12 -0.37 -1.03
CA VAL A 166 10.76 -0.95 -2.23
C VAL A 166 10.38 -0.19 -3.50
N ILE A 167 9.10 0.12 -3.67
CA ILE A 167 8.61 0.90 -4.83
C ILE A 167 9.23 2.30 -4.84
N SER A 168 9.26 2.96 -3.68
CA SER A 168 9.76 4.33 -3.55
C SER A 168 11.27 4.44 -3.79
N ASP A 169 12.04 3.50 -3.23
CA ASP A 169 13.49 3.44 -3.41
C ASP A 169 13.85 3.21 -4.87
N ARG A 170 13.15 2.28 -5.55
CA ARG A 170 13.32 2.05 -6.99
C ARG A 170 13.00 3.31 -7.81
N CYS A 171 12.02 4.09 -7.39
CA CYS A 171 11.59 5.29 -8.11
C CYS A 171 12.45 6.53 -7.84
N THR A 172 13.31 6.50 -6.81
CA THR A 172 14.16 7.64 -6.42
C THR A 172 15.14 8.04 -7.53
N GLN A 173 15.65 7.08 -8.30
CA GLN A 173 16.53 7.34 -9.46
C GLN A 173 15.87 8.18 -10.56
N TYR A 174 14.54 8.29 -10.55
CA TYR A 174 13.75 9.10 -11.50
C TYR A 174 13.23 10.41 -10.90
N ASP A 175 13.77 10.81 -9.75
CA ASP A 175 13.32 12.00 -9.00
C ASP A 175 11.83 11.90 -8.60
N LEU A 176 11.38 10.68 -8.31
CA LEU A 176 10.03 10.39 -7.83
C LEU A 176 10.07 9.96 -6.36
N VAL A 177 9.10 10.44 -5.59
CA VAL A 177 8.92 10.11 -4.18
C VAL A 177 7.54 9.48 -3.95
N ARG A 178 7.40 8.76 -2.84
CA ARG A 178 6.11 8.21 -2.38
C ARG A 178 5.08 9.32 -2.30
N GLY A 179 4.00 9.19 -3.04
CA GLY A 179 2.80 10.01 -2.93
C GLY A 179 1.74 9.37 -2.03
N PRO A 180 0.54 9.96 -1.98
CA PRO A 180 -0.60 9.36 -1.31
C PRO A 180 -0.90 7.93 -1.82
N ARG A 181 -1.41 7.07 -0.92
CA ARG A 181 -2.00 5.75 -1.27
C ARG A 181 -3.50 5.66 -0.95
N PHE A 182 -4.23 4.93 -1.79
CA PHE A 182 -5.66 4.66 -1.60
C PHE A 182 -5.97 3.20 -1.93
N ALA A 183 -6.98 2.62 -1.29
CA ALA A 183 -7.32 1.21 -1.42
C ALA A 183 -8.84 0.99 -1.38
N PRO A 184 -9.39 0.06 -2.18
CA PRO A 184 -10.80 -0.29 -2.11
C PRO A 184 -11.23 -0.67 -0.69
N GLY A 185 -12.40 -0.20 -0.26
CA GLY A 185 -12.91 -0.44 1.09
C GLY A 185 -12.36 0.49 2.18
N ILE A 186 -11.49 1.47 1.83
CA ILE A 186 -10.91 2.43 2.79
C ILE A 186 -11.41 3.85 2.50
N ASP A 187 -11.73 4.61 3.56
CA ASP A 187 -12.07 6.04 3.53
C ASP A 187 -13.17 6.45 2.53
N GLY A 188 -14.13 5.55 2.30
CA GLY A 188 -15.27 5.74 1.41
C GLY A 188 -15.02 5.33 -0.04
N TYR A 189 -13.84 4.77 -0.35
CA TYR A 189 -13.58 4.20 -1.66
C TYR A 189 -14.34 2.88 -1.84
N PRO A 190 -15.20 2.73 -2.87
CA PRO A 190 -16.04 1.54 -3.01
C PRO A 190 -15.22 0.25 -3.10
N LEU A 191 -15.66 -0.79 -2.39
CA LEU A 191 -14.98 -2.09 -2.40
C LEU A 191 -14.97 -2.69 -3.82
N GLU A 192 -15.97 -2.40 -4.64
CA GLU A 192 -16.07 -2.91 -6.01
C GLU A 192 -14.91 -2.45 -6.91
N GLN A 193 -14.23 -1.35 -6.57
CA GLN A 193 -13.01 -0.89 -7.26
C GLN A 193 -11.85 -1.89 -7.12
N GLN A 194 -11.96 -2.86 -6.21
CA GLN A 194 -11.07 -4.00 -6.11
C GLN A 194 -10.98 -4.81 -7.42
N ARG A 195 -12.07 -4.88 -8.19
CA ARG A 195 -12.06 -5.56 -9.50
C ARG A 195 -11.16 -4.85 -10.50
N VAL A 196 -11.25 -3.52 -10.57
CA VAL A 196 -10.38 -2.69 -11.43
C VAL A 196 -8.92 -2.82 -11.00
N LEU A 197 -8.65 -2.90 -9.70
CA LEU A 197 -7.30 -3.16 -9.20
C LEU A 197 -6.77 -4.51 -9.72
N PHE A 198 -7.58 -5.57 -9.65
CA PHE A 198 -7.20 -6.92 -10.08
C PHE A 198 -7.03 -7.05 -11.60
N GLU A 199 -7.67 -6.21 -12.40
CA GLU A 199 -7.42 -6.15 -13.86
C GLU A 199 -6.03 -5.60 -14.20
N LEU A 200 -5.42 -4.84 -13.29
CA LEU A 200 -4.13 -4.18 -13.49
C LEU A 200 -2.97 -4.85 -12.74
N ALA A 201 -3.29 -5.63 -11.71
CA ALA A 201 -2.34 -6.35 -10.88
C ALA A 201 -2.05 -7.75 -11.44
N ASP A 202 -0.89 -8.29 -11.12
CA ASP A 202 -0.61 -9.72 -11.32
C ASP A 202 -1.03 -10.51 -10.08
N ASN A 203 -2.34 -10.78 -10.00
CA ASN A 203 -2.93 -11.52 -8.89
C ASN A 203 -2.70 -13.03 -8.99
N VAL A 204 -2.46 -13.54 -10.21
CA VAL A 204 -2.27 -14.98 -10.48
C VAL A 204 -0.95 -15.45 -9.89
N SER A 205 0.15 -14.73 -10.12
CA SER A 205 1.47 -15.12 -9.59
C SER A 205 1.54 -15.05 -8.07
N VAL A 206 0.81 -14.13 -7.45
CA VAL A 206 0.70 -13.98 -5.99
C VAL A 206 -0.24 -15.01 -5.37
N GLY A 207 -1.12 -15.64 -6.18
CA GLY A 207 -2.09 -16.63 -5.71
C GLY A 207 -3.28 -16.01 -4.96
N VAL A 208 -3.70 -14.80 -5.33
CA VAL A 208 -4.84 -14.11 -4.71
C VAL A 208 -5.99 -13.98 -5.72
N SER A 209 -7.20 -14.28 -5.27
CA SER A 209 -8.43 -14.17 -6.06
C SER A 209 -9.47 -13.30 -5.35
N LEU A 210 -10.54 -12.94 -6.06
CA LEU A 210 -11.71 -12.28 -5.48
C LEU A 210 -12.90 -13.24 -5.46
N ASN A 211 -13.66 -13.23 -4.37
CA ASN A 211 -14.99 -13.85 -4.37
C ASN A 211 -16.05 -12.93 -5.02
N SER A 212 -17.30 -13.39 -5.09
CA SER A 212 -18.42 -12.65 -5.69
C SER A 212 -18.67 -11.28 -5.04
N SER A 213 -18.29 -11.11 -3.79
CA SER A 213 -18.42 -9.87 -3.01
C SER A 213 -17.16 -8.99 -3.06
N ALA A 214 -16.23 -9.28 -3.96
CA ALA A 214 -14.95 -8.58 -4.11
C ALA A 214 -14.04 -8.64 -2.86
N ILE A 215 -14.20 -9.66 -2.02
CA ILE A 215 -13.29 -9.96 -0.91
C ILE A 215 -12.14 -10.83 -1.42
N MET A 216 -10.92 -10.49 -1.01
CA MET A 216 -9.72 -11.23 -1.36
C MET A 216 -9.67 -12.60 -0.68
N VAL A 217 -9.20 -13.60 -1.43
CA VAL A 217 -8.94 -14.96 -0.96
C VAL A 217 -7.51 -15.33 -1.37
N PRO A 218 -6.59 -15.55 -0.41
CA PRO A 218 -6.78 -15.53 1.05
C PRO A 218 -7.16 -14.16 1.62
N THR A 219 -7.80 -14.13 2.79
CA THR A 219 -8.23 -12.89 3.47
C THR A 219 -7.06 -12.12 4.08
N LYS A 220 -5.97 -12.81 4.43
CA LYS A 220 -4.71 -12.18 4.83
C LYS A 220 -3.94 -11.66 3.62
N SER A 221 -4.53 -10.68 2.96
CA SER A 221 -4.02 -10.06 1.75
C SER A 221 -4.15 -8.53 1.79
N ILE A 222 -3.29 -7.86 1.03
CA ILE A 222 -3.31 -6.41 0.83
C ILE A 222 -3.48 -6.10 -0.65
N SER A 223 -4.10 -4.97 -0.93
CA SER A 223 -4.15 -4.40 -2.27
C SER A 223 -4.36 -2.90 -2.17
N PHE A 224 -3.62 -2.12 -2.96
CA PHE A 224 -3.78 -0.67 -2.98
C PHE A 224 -3.16 -0.06 -4.22
N PHE A 225 -3.54 1.19 -4.47
CA PHE A 225 -2.86 2.09 -5.39
C PHE A 225 -1.94 3.01 -4.58
N GLN A 226 -0.70 3.17 -5.01
CA GLN A 226 0.22 4.18 -4.48
C GLN A 226 0.67 5.09 -5.61
N THR A 227 0.43 6.39 -5.46
CA THR A 227 0.90 7.39 -6.42
C THR A 227 2.37 7.72 -6.18
N LEU A 228 3.09 8.11 -7.23
CA LEU A 228 4.46 8.59 -7.18
C LEU A 228 4.50 9.97 -7.82
N THR A 229 5.03 10.96 -7.10
CA THR A 229 5.06 12.38 -7.51
C THR A 229 6.49 12.89 -7.58
N LYS A 230 6.70 14.06 -8.17
CA LYS A 230 8.03 14.70 -8.18
C LYS A 230 8.48 15.08 -6.77
N SER A 231 9.79 15.02 -6.55
CA SER A 231 10.38 15.36 -5.23
C SER A 231 10.21 16.83 -4.85
N SER A 232 10.08 17.72 -5.84
CA SER A 232 9.74 19.15 -5.65
C SER A 232 8.39 19.33 -4.97
N ASP A 233 7.49 18.35 -5.11
CA ASP A 233 6.13 18.39 -4.59
C ASP A 233 6.03 17.65 -3.25
N LYS A 234 7.16 17.50 -2.53
CA LYS A 234 7.25 16.85 -1.23
C LYS A 234 6.26 17.47 -0.24
N ARG A 235 5.07 16.89 -0.17
CA ARG A 235 4.15 17.03 0.96
C ARG A 235 4.58 15.99 2.01
N SER A 236 4.69 16.36 3.29
CA SER A 236 4.97 15.36 4.32
C SER A 236 3.78 14.42 4.40
N PHE A 237 3.95 13.17 3.97
CA PHE A 237 2.88 12.18 4.07
C PHE A 237 2.76 11.74 5.52
N LYS A 238 1.64 12.11 6.13
CA LYS A 238 1.26 11.58 7.44
C LYS A 238 0.75 10.15 7.25
N ASN A 239 0.83 9.34 8.29
CA ASN A 239 0.40 7.94 8.22
C ASN A 239 -1.08 7.81 7.78
N LYS A 240 -1.48 6.65 7.24
CA LYS A 240 -2.89 6.41 6.84
C LYS A 240 -3.88 6.73 7.98
N CYS A 241 -3.47 6.47 9.22
CA CYS A 241 -4.31 6.65 10.40
C CYS A 241 -4.56 8.11 10.76
N SER A 242 -3.73 9.08 10.37
CA SER A 242 -3.92 10.49 10.73
C SER A 242 -5.01 11.16 9.91
N HIS A 243 -5.33 10.62 8.73
CA HIS A 243 -6.35 11.13 7.82
C HIS A 243 -7.59 10.23 7.74
N CYS A 244 -7.56 9.06 8.37
CA CYS A 244 -8.68 8.13 8.40
C CYS A 244 -9.93 8.79 9.03
N LYS A 245 -11.06 8.72 8.32
CA LYS A 245 -12.33 9.35 8.73
C LYS A 245 -13.07 8.60 9.84
N MET A 246 -12.57 7.45 10.28
CA MET A 246 -13.21 6.63 11.32
C MET A 246 -13.17 7.31 12.70
N VAL A 247 -14.26 7.97 13.09
CA VAL A 247 -14.35 8.81 14.31
C VAL A 247 -13.81 8.14 15.57
N ARG A 248 -14.16 6.88 15.83
CA ARG A 248 -13.80 6.14 17.06
C ARG A 248 -12.95 4.90 16.76
N CYS A 249 -11.84 5.10 16.05
CA CYS A 249 -10.89 4.03 15.77
C CYS A 249 -9.97 3.76 16.97
N GLN A 250 -10.13 2.61 17.63
CA GLN A 250 -9.27 2.17 18.75
C GLN A 250 -7.84 1.79 18.32
N PHE A 251 -7.60 1.69 17.02
CA PHE A 251 -6.33 1.29 16.40
C PHE A 251 -5.56 2.45 15.76
N ARG A 252 -6.07 3.68 15.89
CA ARG A 252 -5.52 4.87 15.21
C ARG A 252 -4.11 5.20 15.69
N GLN A 253 -3.10 4.98 14.85
CA GLN A 253 -1.77 5.49 15.13
C GLN A 253 -1.75 6.99 14.85
N ILE A 254 -1.47 7.81 15.85
CA ILE A 254 -1.03 9.19 15.64
C ILE A 254 0.41 9.15 16.11
N LEU A 255 1.37 9.27 15.17
CA LEU A 255 2.74 9.52 15.56
C LEU A 255 2.70 10.88 16.27
N GLU A 256 2.81 10.88 17.59
CA GLU A 256 3.13 12.10 18.32
C GLU A 256 4.46 12.58 17.74
N LYS A 257 4.53 13.85 17.31
CA LYS A 257 5.80 14.44 16.93
C LYS A 257 6.73 14.26 18.13
N THR A 258 7.78 13.47 17.98
CA THR A 258 8.97 13.66 18.81
C THR A 258 9.51 15.02 18.42
N ASP A 259 9.21 16.01 19.25
CA ASP A 259 9.90 17.30 19.20
C ASP A 259 11.40 17.01 19.42
N HIS A 260 12.17 17.22 18.36
CA HIS A 260 13.63 17.35 18.39
C HIS A 260 13.97 18.72 17.84
#